data_AF-A0A1E3ADM5-F1
#
_entry.id   AF-A0A1E3ADM5-F1
#
_cell.length_a   1.000
_cell.length_b   1.000
_cell.length_c   1.000
_cell.angle_alpha   90.00
_cell.angle_beta   90.00
_cell.angle_gamma   90.00
#
_symmetry.space_group_name_H-M   'P 1'
#
loop_
_entity.id
_entity.type
_entity.pdbx_description
1 polymer ?
#
loop_
_entity_poly.entity_id
_entity_poly.type
_entity_poly.pdbx_seq_one_letter_code
_entity_poly.pdbx_strand_id
1 'polypeptide(L)' 'MVFMEYNESAITAPHNGFTFDNAPVESEIAALTSTVEEYAKALETGMVDPDENIPKFQKALEDNGVNTLLEEIAAQLGK' A
#
# COMPACT_ATOMS: atom_id res chain seq x y z
N MET A 1 3.92 -34.75 9.33
CA MET A 1 5.29 -34.20 9.18
C MET A 1 5.36 -33.16 8.05
N VAL A 2 4.74 -33.39 6.87
CA VAL A 2 4.76 -32.45 5.72
C VAL A 2 4.40 -30.99 6.06
N PHE A 3 3.43 -30.74 6.94
CA PHE A 3 3.05 -29.38 7.32
C PHE A 3 4.08 -28.67 8.20
N MET A 4 4.87 -29.40 9.00
CA MET A 4 5.91 -28.79 9.83
C MET A 4 7.09 -28.34 8.98
N GLU A 5 7.58 -29.21 8.09
CA GLU A 5 8.66 -28.87 7.15
C GLU A 5 8.27 -27.70 6.23
N TYR A 6 7.02 -27.69 5.74
CA TYR A 6 6.47 -26.58 4.97
C TYR A 6 6.50 -25.27 5.76
N ASN A 7 6.05 -25.28 7.02
CA ASN A 7 6.04 -24.09 7.87
C ASN A 7 7.45 -23.61 8.24
N GLU A 8 8.38 -24.53 8.51
CA GLU A 8 9.79 -24.20 8.80
C GLU A 8 10.51 -23.62 7.58
N SER A 9 10.07 -23.96 6.37
CA SER A 9 10.59 -23.38 5.12
C SER A 9 10.06 -21.97 4.81
N ALA A 10 9.17 -21.42 5.62
CA ALA A 10 8.55 -20.13 5.36
C ALA A 10 9.59 -18.99 5.37
N ILE A 11 9.59 -18.20 4.29
CA ILE A 11 10.44 -17.01 4.19
C ILE A 11 9.70 -15.87 4.90
N THR A 12 10.32 -15.36 5.96
CA THR A 12 9.79 -14.21 6.70
C THR A 12 10.22 -12.91 6.02
N ALA A 13 9.29 -11.98 5.83
CA ALA A 13 9.59 -10.67 5.25
C ALA A 13 10.52 -9.85 6.16
N PRO A 14 11.41 -8.99 5.62
CA PRO A 14 12.35 -8.18 6.42
C PRO A 14 11.69 -7.29 7.47
N HIS A 15 10.46 -6.84 7.22
CA HIS A 15 9.67 -5.95 8.09
C HIS A 15 8.57 -6.70 8.85
N ASN A 16 8.67 -8.03 8.99
CA ASN A 16 7.69 -8.81 9.74
C ASN A 16 7.59 -8.32 11.19
N GLY A 17 6.37 -8.05 11.66
CA GLY A 17 6.11 -7.48 12.99
C GLY A 17 6.12 -5.96 13.06
N PHE A 18 6.47 -5.25 11.96
CA PHE A 18 6.28 -3.81 11.88
C PHE A 18 4.79 -3.46 11.94
N THR A 19 4.44 -2.53 12.83
CA THR A 19 3.10 -1.94 12.92
C THR A 19 3.24 -0.45 12.73
N PHE A 20 2.60 0.08 11.68
CA PHE A 20 2.64 1.49 11.36
C PHE A 20 1.79 2.30 12.36
N ASP A 21 2.36 3.36 12.93
CA ASP A 21 1.62 4.38 13.66
C ASP A 21 1.06 5.40 12.68
N ASN A 22 -0.25 5.39 12.49
CA ASN A 22 -0.92 6.22 11.51
C ASN A 22 -1.28 7.62 12.03
N ALA A 23 -1.14 7.87 13.34
CA ALA A 23 -1.51 9.16 13.95
C ALA A 23 -0.91 10.40 13.25
N PRO A 24 0.34 10.38 12.72
CA PRO A 24 0.92 11.54 12.05
C PRO A 24 0.31 11.86 10.67
N VAL A 25 -0.40 10.91 10.05
CA VAL A 25 -0.85 10.99 8.64
C VAL A 25 -2.30 10.51 8.44
N GLU A 26 -3.15 10.67 9.45
CA GLU A 26 -4.54 10.19 9.40
C GLU A 26 -5.36 10.85 8.27
N SER A 27 -5.09 12.12 7.98
CA SER A 27 -5.81 12.87 6.93
C SER A 27 -5.43 12.38 5.53
N GLU A 28 -4.16 12.11 5.29
CA GLU A 28 -3.64 11.53 4.05
C GLU A 28 -4.24 10.13 3.84
N ILE A 29 -4.27 9.29 4.88
CA ILE A 29 -4.90 7.97 4.79
C ILE A 29 -6.37 8.07 4.41
N ALA A 30 -7.12 9.00 5.01
CA ALA A 30 -8.53 9.18 4.67
C ALA A 30 -8.72 9.59 3.21
N ALA A 31 -7.94 10.56 2.72
CA ALA A 31 -7.99 11.01 1.33
C ALA A 31 -7.61 9.89 0.34
N LEU A 32 -6.50 9.20 0.61
CA LEU A 32 -6.00 8.09 -0.20
C LEU A 32 -6.96 6.90 -0.21
N THR A 33 -7.66 6.63 0.89
CA THR A 33 -8.68 5.56 0.95
C THR A 33 -9.77 5.80 -0.09
N SER A 34 -10.31 7.02 -0.15
CA SER A 34 -11.31 7.37 -1.16
C SER A 34 -10.75 7.31 -2.59
N THR A 35 -9.51 7.74 -2.81
CA THR A 35 -8.85 7.61 -4.11
C THR A 35 -8.68 6.14 -4.53
N VAL A 36 -8.28 5.26 -3.61
CA VAL A 36 -8.13 3.82 -3.90
C VAL A 36 -9.48 3.20 -4.22
N GLU A 37 -10.53 3.51 -3.46
CA GLU A 37 -11.89 3.00 -3.71
C GLU A 37 -12.44 3.36 -5.10
N GLU A 38 -12.11 4.56 -5.60
CA GLU A 38 -12.52 5.01 -6.94
C GLU A 38 -11.88 4.21 -8.09
N TYR A 39 -10.61 3.82 -7.94
CA TYR A 39 -9.82 3.25 -9.05
C TYR A 39 -9.59 1.73 -8.94
N ALA A 40 -9.38 1.21 -7.72
CA ALA A 40 -8.78 -0.11 -7.50
C ALA A 40 -9.57 -1.24 -8.17
N LYS A 41 -10.89 -1.29 -7.98
CA LYS A 41 -11.70 -2.38 -8.52
C LYS A 41 -11.58 -2.51 -10.04
N ALA A 42 -11.60 -1.40 -10.77
CA ALA A 42 -11.52 -1.41 -12.22
C ALA A 42 -10.13 -1.84 -12.70
N LEU A 43 -9.07 -1.36 -12.04
CA LEU A 43 -7.68 -1.70 -12.35
C LEU A 43 -7.36 -3.17 -12.02
N GLU A 44 -7.74 -3.64 -10.82
CA GLU A 44 -7.45 -5.00 -10.34
C GLU A 44 -8.17 -6.08 -11.14
N THR A 45 -9.35 -5.78 -11.68
CA THR A 45 -10.14 -6.73 -12.47
C THR A 45 -9.89 -6.62 -13.98
N GLY A 46 -9.06 -5.68 -14.41
CA GLY A 46 -8.77 -5.46 -15.83
C GLY A 46 -9.95 -4.92 -16.63
N MET A 47 -10.88 -4.19 -15.98
CA MET A 47 -12.06 -3.60 -16.64
C MET A 47 -11.73 -2.35 -17.46
N VAL A 48 -10.54 -1.78 -17.28
CA VAL A 48 -10.07 -0.55 -17.94
C VAL A 48 -8.67 -0.74 -18.50
N ASP A 49 -8.31 0.05 -19.51
CA ASP A 49 -6.97 0.04 -20.09
C ASP A 49 -5.92 0.53 -19.06
N PRO A 50 -4.94 -0.29 -18.67
CA PRO A 50 -3.92 0.11 -17.72
C PRO A 50 -3.03 1.25 -18.22
N ASP A 51 -2.75 1.35 -19.53
CA ASP A 51 -1.87 2.38 -20.08
C ASP A 51 -2.49 3.77 -19.95
N GLU A 52 -3.83 3.85 -19.90
CA GLU A 52 -4.55 5.10 -19.69
C GLU A 52 -4.87 5.39 -18.21
N ASN A 53 -5.14 4.36 -17.41
CA ASN A 53 -5.74 4.52 -16.08
C ASN A 53 -4.73 4.42 -14.94
N ILE A 54 -3.62 3.69 -15.10
CA ILE A 54 -2.54 3.67 -14.11
C ILE A 54 -1.93 5.08 -13.92
N PRO A 55 -1.60 5.85 -14.99
CA PRO A 55 -1.06 7.20 -14.81
C PRO A 55 -2.03 8.15 -14.11
N LYS A 56 -3.33 8.03 -14.36
CA LYS A 56 -4.37 8.83 -13.69
C LYS A 56 -4.46 8.50 -12.21
N PHE A 57 -4.44 7.21 -11.87
CA PHE A 57 -4.46 6.75 -10.49
C PHE A 57 -3.22 7.20 -9.72
N GLN A 58 -2.02 7.04 -10.30
CA GLN A 58 -0.76 7.51 -9.69
C GLN A 58 -0.80 9.01 -9.41
N LYS A 59 -1.25 9.81 -10.38
CA LYS A 59 -1.41 11.25 -10.17
C LYS A 59 -2.42 11.57 -9.07
N ALA A 60 -3.56 10.87 -9.03
CA ALA A 60 -4.55 11.07 -7.98
C ALA A 60 -3.99 10.73 -6.59
N LEU A 61 -3.18 9.67 -6.46
CA LEU A 61 -2.50 9.33 -5.22
C LEU A 61 -1.48 10.42 -4.81
N GLU A 62 -0.69 10.92 -5.75
CA GLU A 62 0.26 12.02 -5.52
C GLU A 62 -0.46 13.30 -5.05
N ASP A 63 -1.54 13.69 -5.74
CA ASP A 63 -2.34 14.87 -5.41
C ASP A 63 -3.03 14.74 -4.02
N ASN A 64 -3.24 13.51 -3.53
CA ASN A 64 -3.85 13.21 -2.21
C ASN A 64 -2.83 12.82 -1.14
N GLY A 65 -1.53 13.08 -1.35
CA GLY A 65 -0.52 13.01 -0.29
C GLY A 65 0.12 11.63 -0.09
N VAL A 66 0.12 10.75 -1.10
CA VAL A 66 0.81 9.44 -0.99
C VAL A 66 2.29 9.58 -0.66
N ASN A 67 2.96 10.63 -1.15
CA ASN A 67 4.37 10.87 -0.86
C ASN A 67 4.60 11.14 0.64
N THR A 68 3.74 11.93 1.28
CA THR A 68 3.79 12.17 2.73
C THR A 68 3.61 10.87 3.52
N LEU A 69 2.66 10.02 3.14
CA LEU A 69 2.46 8.71 3.77
C LEU A 69 3.71 7.82 3.61
N LEU A 70 4.30 7.78 2.42
CA LEU A 70 5.50 6.98 2.15
C LEU A 70 6.72 7.47 2.93
N GLU A 71 6.90 8.79 3.05
CA GLU A 71 7.94 9.39 3.87
C GLU A 71 7.80 9.02 5.35
N GLU A 72 6.58 9.06 5.90
CA GLU A 72 6.33 8.66 7.29
C GLU A 72 6.55 7.16 7.51
N ILE A 73 6.10 6.30 6.58
CA ILE A 73 6.39 4.85 6.64
C ILE A 73 7.89 4.61 6.64
N ALA A 74 8.65 5.27 5.76
CA ALA A 74 10.10 5.13 5.69
C ALA A 74 10.79 5.62 6.98
N ALA A 75 10.32 6.73 7.55
CA ALA A 75 10.82 7.24 8.83
C ALA A 75 10.56 6.29 9.99
N GLN A 76 9.43 5.59 10.01
CA GLN A 76 9.10 4.60 11.04
C GLN A 76 9.82 3.27 10.85
N LEU A 77 9.99 2.79 9.61
CA LEU A 77 10.75 1.57 9.31
C LEU A 77 12.24 1.70 9.64
N GLY A 78 12.77 2.93 9.63
CA GLY A 78 14.15 3.21 10.04
C GLY A 78 14.38 3.30 11.55
N LYS A 79 13.32 3.20 12.37
CA LYS A 79 13.42 3.13 13.84
C LYS A 79 13.74 1.71 14.31
#